data_AF-A0AAX2ZFK3-F1
#
_entry.id   AF-A0AAX2ZFK3-F1
#
_cell.length_a   1.000
_cell.length_b   1.000
_cell.length_c   1.000
_cell.angle_alpha   90.00
_cell.angle_beta   90.00
_cell.angle_gamma   90.00
#
_symmetry.space_group_name_H-M   'P 1'
#
loop_
_entity.id
_entity.type
_entity.pdbx_description
1 polymer ?
#
loop_
_entity_poly.entity_id
_entity_poly.type
_entity_poly.pdbx_seq_one_letter_code
_entity_poly.pdbx_strand_id
1 'polypeptide(L)'
;MIKKSFYIVVDFYRSIKLGELIESVLLPICIVILTFFFLGKNFDNIFLSSFNDSILTITSFLIAFSICSVTLLFSTSNSNITAAKETMTRRVNFSNDKISYFQLIQIRSYYNVVIEFLLIMLSIAYKVLSTGFNVIGLFYF
;
A
#
# COMPACT_ATOMS: atom_id res chain seq x y z
N MET A 1 -13.94 3.34 -13.84
CA MET A 1 -13.50 3.13 -12.44
C MET A 1 -11.99 3.33 -12.26
N ILE A 2 -11.14 2.77 -13.13
CA ILE A 2 -9.67 2.87 -13.07
C ILE A 2 -9.15 4.33 -12.96
N LYS A 3 -9.73 5.28 -13.70
CA LYS A 3 -9.35 6.71 -13.61
C LYS A 3 -9.53 7.31 -12.21
N LYS A 4 -10.57 6.88 -11.46
CA LYS A 4 -10.80 7.38 -10.09
C LYS A 4 -9.79 6.82 -9.11
N SER A 5 -9.46 5.53 -9.21
CA SER A 5 -8.39 4.90 -8.42
C SER A 5 -7.03 5.54 -8.69
N PHE A 6 -6.75 5.89 -9.96
CA PHE A 6 -5.53 6.60 -10.32
C PHE A 6 -5.45 7.98 -9.65
N TYR A 7 -6.53 8.76 -9.66
CA TYR A 7 -6.55 10.05 -8.96
C TYR A 7 -6.31 9.94 -7.46
N ILE A 8 -6.78 8.86 -6.81
CA ILE A 8 -6.51 8.62 -5.38
C ILE A 8 -5.02 8.38 -5.12
N VAL A 9 -4.36 7.60 -5.98
CA VAL A 9 -2.91 7.37 -5.86
C VAL A 9 -2.14 8.69 -6.05
N VAL A 10 -2.53 9.49 -7.04
CA VAL A 10 -1.91 10.81 -7.27
C VAL A 10 -2.17 11.78 -6.12
N ASP A 11 -3.40 11.79 -5.57
CA ASP A 11 -3.77 12.59 -4.41
C ASP A 11 -2.93 12.21 -3.18
N PHE A 12 -2.62 10.92 -2.99
CA PHE A 12 -1.73 10.46 -1.93
C PHE A 12 -0.34 11.09 -2.09
N TYR A 13 0.33 10.88 -3.22
CA TYR A 13 1.69 11.40 -3.43
C TYR A 13 1.79 12.93 -3.36
N ARG A 14 0.71 13.64 -3.71
CA ARG A 14 0.68 15.11 -3.64
C ARG A 14 0.34 15.66 -2.26
N SER A 15 -0.38 14.88 -1.44
CA SER A 15 -0.80 15.28 -0.09
C SER A 15 0.17 14.86 1.01
N ILE A 16 1.07 13.91 0.74
CA ILE A 16 2.09 13.48 1.70
C ILE A 16 3.26 14.46 1.77
N LYS A 17 3.90 14.52 2.94
CA LYS A 17 5.15 15.26 3.11
C LYS A 17 6.33 14.39 2.69
N LEU A 18 7.46 15.02 2.38
CA LEU A 18 8.69 14.32 1.99
C LEU A 18 9.12 13.25 3.01
N GLY A 19 9.05 13.56 4.32
CA GLY A 19 9.38 12.58 5.37
C GLY A 19 8.49 11.33 5.34
N GLU A 20 7.20 11.50 5.06
CA GLU A 20 6.26 10.38 4.97
C GLU A 20 6.46 9.55 3.71
N LEU A 21 6.90 10.18 2.61
CA LEU A 21 7.29 9.49 1.39
C LEU A 21 8.53 8.62 1.64
N ILE A 22 9.50 9.13 2.39
CA ILE A 22 10.71 8.38 2.77
C ILE A 22 10.30 7.15 3.58
N GLU A 23 9.47 7.31 4.60
CA GLU A 23 9.04 6.19 5.45
C GLU A 23 8.16 5.18 4.71
N SER A 24 7.21 5.64 3.90
CA SER A 24 6.19 4.77 3.31
C SER A 24 6.62 4.10 2.01
N VAL A 25 7.61 4.66 1.30
CA VAL A 25 8.00 4.20 -0.04
C VAL A 25 9.51 3.96 -0.12
N LEU A 26 10.32 4.97 0.22
CA LEU A 26 11.77 4.87 0.04
C LEU A 26 12.40 3.81 0.96
N LEU A 27 11.97 3.75 2.22
CA LEU A 27 12.51 2.82 3.22
C LEU A 27 12.18 1.35 2.87
N PRO A 28 10.93 0.98 2.53
CA PRO A 28 10.62 -0.36 2.01
C PRO A 28 11.44 -0.71 0.78
N ILE A 29 11.55 0.19 -0.20
CA ILE A 29 12.34 -0.04 -1.43
C ILE A 29 13.82 -0.26 -1.09
N CYS A 30 14.39 0.55 -0.19
CA CYS A 30 15.76 0.36 0.28
C CYS A 30 15.95 -1.02 0.93
N ILE A 31 15.00 -1.47 1.74
CA ILE A 31 15.05 -2.82 2.35
C ILE A 31 15.02 -3.90 1.26
N VAL A 32 14.13 -3.79 0.26
CA VAL A 32 14.05 -4.74 -0.86
C VAL A 32 15.37 -4.78 -1.63
N ILE A 33 15.95 -3.62 -1.96
CA ILE A 33 17.22 -3.51 -2.67
C ILE A 33 18.37 -4.10 -1.85
N LEU A 34 18.45 -3.77 -0.56
CA LEU A 34 19.46 -4.34 0.34
C LEU A 34 19.33 -5.85 0.43
N THR A 35 18.10 -6.35 0.57
CA THR A 35 17.81 -7.79 0.59
C THR A 35 18.26 -8.44 -0.72
N PHE A 36 18.02 -7.81 -1.88
CA PHE A 36 18.48 -8.29 -3.18
C PHE A 36 20.02 -8.38 -3.28
N PHE A 37 20.73 -7.32 -2.88
CA PHE A 37 22.20 -7.28 -2.97
C PHE A 37 22.89 -8.20 -1.96
N PHE A 38 22.39 -8.27 -0.72
CA PHE A 38 23.01 -9.06 0.34
C PHE A 38 22.72 -10.57 0.24
N LEU A 39 21.60 -10.98 -0.37
CA LEU A 39 21.24 -12.41 -0.43
C LEU A 39 21.59 -13.11 -1.75
N GLY A 40 21.87 -12.41 -2.85
CA GLY A 40 22.36 -13.04 -4.09
C GLY A 40 21.47 -14.19 -4.63
N LYS A 41 22.05 -15.12 -5.42
CA LYS A 41 21.34 -16.29 -6.02
C LYS A 41 21.06 -17.44 -5.04
N ASN A 42 21.26 -17.25 -3.73
CA ASN A 42 21.32 -18.34 -2.74
C ASN A 42 19.97 -18.69 -2.08
N PHE A 43 18.85 -18.24 -2.62
CA PHE A 43 17.57 -18.67 -2.10
C PHE A 43 17.24 -20.09 -2.54
N ASP A 44 17.03 -20.96 -1.56
CA ASP A 44 16.33 -22.22 -1.79
C ASP A 44 14.90 -21.90 -2.25
N ASN A 45 14.47 -22.53 -3.34
CA ASN A 45 13.11 -22.39 -3.89
C ASN A 45 12.04 -22.70 -2.83
N ILE A 46 12.35 -23.56 -1.87
CA ILE A 46 11.48 -23.89 -0.73
C ILE A 46 11.25 -22.66 0.16
N PHE A 47 12.31 -21.90 0.46
CA PHE A 47 12.20 -20.68 1.26
C PHE A 47 11.37 -19.62 0.55
N LEU A 48 11.62 -19.38 -0.75
CA LEU A 48 10.87 -18.39 -1.53
C LEU A 48 9.38 -18.73 -1.60
N SER A 49 9.06 -20.00 -1.79
CA SER A 49 7.66 -20.45 -1.79
C SER A 49 7.00 -20.20 -0.43
N SER A 50 7.65 -20.60 0.67
CA SER A 50 7.12 -20.39 2.02
C SER A 50 7.00 -18.92 2.40
N PHE A 51 7.94 -18.08 1.96
CA PHE A 51 7.91 -16.63 2.18
C PHE A 51 6.78 -15.99 1.39
N ASN A 52 6.56 -16.38 0.13
CA ASN A 52 5.43 -15.91 -0.66
C ASN A 52 4.09 -16.26 -0.01
N ASP A 53 3.95 -17.49 0.49
CA ASP A 53 2.73 -17.94 1.18
C ASP A 53 2.49 -17.14 2.46
N SER A 54 3.57 -16.79 3.17
CA SER A 54 3.51 -15.92 4.35
C SER A 54 3.07 -14.49 3.98
N ILE A 55 3.62 -13.91 2.91
CA ILE A 55 3.22 -12.60 2.39
C ILE A 55 1.75 -12.60 1.99
N LEU A 56 1.30 -13.59 1.23
CA LEU A 56 -0.09 -13.72 0.81
C LEU A 56 -1.02 -13.77 2.02
N THR A 57 -0.67 -14.55 3.03
CA THR A 57 -1.46 -14.69 4.25
C THR A 57 -1.55 -13.36 5.02
N ILE A 58 -0.40 -12.72 5.30
CA ILE A 58 -0.35 -11.46 6.05
C ILE A 58 -1.06 -10.34 5.29
N THR A 59 -0.80 -10.21 3.99
CA THR A 59 -1.41 -9.15 3.17
C THR A 59 -2.91 -9.34 3.04
N SER A 60 -3.39 -10.59 2.96
CA SER A 60 -4.83 -10.89 2.96
C SER A 60 -5.51 -10.52 4.27
N PHE A 61 -4.83 -10.65 5.41
CA PHE A 61 -5.36 -10.13 6.67
C PHE A 61 -5.36 -8.60 6.71
N LEU A 62 -4.26 -7.98 6.29
CA LEU A 62 -4.14 -6.52 6.26
C LEU A 62 -5.21 -5.89 5.39
N ILE A 63 -5.49 -6.43 4.19
CA ILE A 63 -6.51 -5.88 3.31
C ILE A 63 -7.92 -6.00 3.91
N ALA A 64 -8.22 -7.10 4.61
CA ALA A 64 -9.48 -7.26 5.31
C ALA A 64 -9.66 -6.22 6.43
N PHE A 65 -8.61 -5.99 7.23
CA PHE A 65 -8.61 -4.96 8.27
C PHE A 65 -8.69 -3.54 7.68
N SER A 66 -7.95 -3.26 6.61
CA SER A 66 -7.93 -1.97 5.93
C SER A 66 -9.29 -1.62 5.35
N ILE A 67 -9.96 -2.56 4.67
CA ILE A 67 -11.33 -2.37 4.16
C ILE A 67 -12.32 -2.18 5.31
N CYS A 68 -12.20 -2.95 6.40
CA CYS A 68 -13.05 -2.79 7.58
C CYS A 68 -12.87 -1.40 8.21
N SER A 69 -11.62 -0.96 8.39
CA SER A 69 -11.28 0.35 8.94
C SER A 69 -11.83 1.49 8.08
N VAL A 70 -11.66 1.41 6.75
CA VAL A 70 -12.26 2.34 5.80
C VAL A 70 -13.77 2.37 5.99
N THR A 71 -14.42 1.20 6.00
CA THR A 71 -15.88 1.12 6.14
C THR A 71 -16.36 1.76 7.43
N LEU A 72 -15.70 1.49 8.57
CA LEU A 72 -16.00 2.10 9.86
C LEU A 72 -15.81 3.61 9.84
N LEU A 73 -14.75 4.13 9.22
CA LEU A 73 -14.53 5.57 9.09
C LEU A 73 -15.64 6.26 8.29
N PHE A 74 -16.24 5.57 7.31
CA PHE A 74 -17.34 6.09 6.50
C PHE A 74 -18.71 5.95 7.17
N SER A 75 -18.94 4.87 7.93
CA SER A 75 -20.24 4.59 8.55
C SER A 75 -20.38 5.22 9.94
N THR A 76 -19.28 5.56 10.61
CA THR A 76 -19.31 6.16 11.95
C THR A 76 -19.63 7.65 11.89
N SER A 77 -20.66 8.07 12.60
CA SER A 77 -20.94 9.47 12.91
C SER A 77 -20.75 9.73 14.39
N ASN A 78 -19.68 10.45 14.75
CA ASN A 78 -19.45 10.92 16.11
C ASN A 78 -18.85 12.33 16.09
N SER A 79 -18.80 12.98 17.25
CA SER A 79 -18.26 14.34 17.41
C SER A 79 -16.81 14.47 16.91
N ASN A 80 -15.98 13.44 17.09
CA ASN A 80 -14.59 13.43 16.62
C ASN A 80 -14.50 13.40 15.09
N ILE A 81 -15.35 12.63 14.41
CA ILE A 81 -15.42 12.57 12.95
C ILE A 81 -15.92 13.89 12.38
N THR A 82 -16.89 14.54 13.03
CA THR A 82 -17.35 15.88 12.63
C THR A 82 -16.23 16.91 12.77
N ALA A 83 -15.53 16.94 13.91
CA ALA A 83 -14.38 17.82 14.11
C ALA A 83 -13.25 17.56 13.10
N ALA A 84 -13.00 16.30 12.75
CA ALA A 84 -12.01 15.92 11.73
C ALA A 84 -12.37 16.41 10.32
N LYS A 85 -13.66 16.49 9.98
CA LYS A 85 -14.15 17.03 8.69
C LYS A 85 -13.97 18.54 8.59
N GLU A 86 -14.13 19.26 9.71
CA GLU A 86 -14.01 20.71 9.79
C GLU A 86 -12.54 21.17 9.92
N THR A 87 -11.66 20.30 10.44
CA THR A 87 -10.23 20.62 10.59
C THR A 87 -9.52 20.60 9.25
N MET A 88 -9.19 21.79 8.74
CA MET A 88 -8.39 21.94 7.52
C MET A 88 -6.90 21.71 7.78
N THR A 89 -6.24 20.96 6.89
CA THR A 89 -4.80 20.76 6.94
C THR A 89 -4.06 21.75 6.04
N ARG A 90 -2.73 21.83 6.19
CA ARG A 90 -1.86 22.57 5.25
C ARG A 90 -1.57 21.80 3.95
N ARG A 91 -2.15 20.61 3.78
CA ARG A 91 -1.91 19.72 2.64
C ARG A 91 -2.93 20.01 1.54
N VAL A 92 -2.57 19.65 0.31
CA VAL A 92 -3.40 19.88 -0.87
C VAL A 92 -3.62 18.58 -1.66
N ASN A 93 -4.75 18.51 -2.36
CA ASN A 93 -5.06 17.44 -3.31
C ASN A 93 -4.47 17.73 -4.71
N PHE A 94 -4.76 16.87 -5.69
CA PHE A 94 -4.41 17.03 -7.10
C PHE A 94 -4.95 18.32 -7.73
N SER A 95 -6.07 18.83 -7.24
CA SER A 95 -6.66 20.10 -7.71
C SER A 95 -6.06 21.35 -7.04
N ASN A 96 -5.05 21.20 -6.17
CA ASN A 96 -4.49 22.25 -5.30
C ASN A 96 -5.45 22.78 -4.21
N ASP A 97 -6.56 22.09 -3.96
CA ASP A 97 -7.47 22.44 -2.87
C ASP A 97 -6.94 21.93 -1.53
N LYS A 98 -7.14 22.72 -0.47
CA LYS A 98 -6.82 22.29 0.89
C LYS A 98 -7.71 21.11 1.27
N ILE A 99 -7.10 20.07 1.83
CA ILE A 99 -7.82 18.89 2.30
C ILE A 99 -8.08 18.95 3.80
N SER A 100 -9.27 18.50 4.22
CA SER A 100 -9.57 18.31 5.63
C SER A 100 -8.78 17.13 6.20
N TYR A 101 -8.66 17.06 7.53
CA TYR A 101 -8.00 15.96 8.21
C TYR A 101 -8.71 14.64 7.91
N PHE A 102 -10.04 14.66 7.85
CA PHE A 102 -10.84 13.50 7.44
C PHE A 102 -10.51 13.04 6.01
N GLN A 103 -10.44 13.96 5.04
CA GLN A 103 -10.06 13.63 3.67
C GLN A 103 -8.63 13.07 3.57
N LEU A 104 -7.68 13.60 4.37
CA LEU A 104 -6.33 13.07 4.42
C LEU A 104 -6.31 11.62 4.90
N ILE A 105 -7.04 11.29 5.96
CA ILE A 105 -7.15 9.91 6.45
C ILE A 105 -7.75 9.01 5.36
N GLN A 106 -8.81 9.47 4.69
CA GLN A 106 -9.44 8.71 3.61
C GLN A 106 -8.47 8.39 2.48
N ILE A 107 -7.75 9.40 1.97
CA ILE A 107 -6.78 9.23 0.89
C ILE A 107 -5.72 8.19 1.29
N ARG A 108 -5.22 8.25 2.53
CA ARG A 108 -4.24 7.30 3.06
C ARG A 108 -4.79 5.88 3.18
N SER A 109 -5.97 5.73 3.78
CA SER A 109 -6.57 4.42 3.97
C SER A 109 -6.91 3.75 2.62
N TYR A 110 -7.41 4.51 1.64
CA TYR A 110 -7.62 3.99 0.30
C TYR A 110 -6.32 3.64 -0.42
N TYR A 111 -5.29 4.49 -0.30
CA TYR A 111 -3.98 4.19 -0.87
C TYR A 111 -3.42 2.86 -0.32
N ASN A 112 -3.50 2.64 0.99
CA ASN A 112 -3.06 1.38 1.60
C ASN A 112 -3.79 0.16 1.02
N VAL A 113 -5.13 0.22 0.90
CA VAL A 113 -5.91 -0.86 0.28
C VAL A 113 -5.46 -1.14 -1.15
N VAL A 114 -5.16 -0.08 -1.93
CA VAL A 114 -4.68 -0.23 -3.31
C VAL A 114 -3.31 -0.91 -3.35
N ILE A 115 -2.37 -0.52 -2.48
CA ILE A 115 -1.04 -1.12 -2.40
C ILE A 115 -1.10 -2.57 -1.93
N GLU A 116 -1.88 -2.87 -0.90
CA GLU A 116 -2.11 -4.24 -0.42
C GLU A 116 -2.69 -5.13 -1.52
N PHE A 117 -3.66 -4.61 -2.29
CA PHE A 117 -4.24 -5.33 -3.42
C PHE A 117 -3.21 -5.60 -4.52
N LEU A 118 -2.38 -4.61 -4.87
CA LEU A 118 -1.30 -4.77 -5.84
C LEU A 118 -0.28 -5.82 -5.38
N LEU A 119 0.09 -5.82 -4.10
CA LEU A 119 1.02 -6.79 -3.53
C LEU A 119 0.48 -8.22 -3.59
N ILE A 120 -0.82 -8.43 -3.36
CA ILE A 120 -1.48 -9.73 -3.53
C ILE A 120 -1.41 -10.17 -4.99
N MET A 121 -1.75 -9.27 -5.93
CA MET A 121 -1.71 -9.58 -7.36
C MET A 121 -0.30 -9.96 -7.83
N LEU A 122 0.73 -9.24 -7.37
CA LEU A 122 2.14 -9.55 -7.66
C LEU A 122 2.57 -10.89 -7.04
N SER A 123 2.22 -11.14 -5.78
CA SER A 123 2.54 -12.41 -5.08
C SER A 123 1.88 -13.62 -5.75
N ILE A 124 0.64 -13.49 -6.21
CA ILE A 124 -0.06 -14.54 -6.99
C ILE A 124 0.61 -14.72 -8.35
N ALA A 125 0.89 -13.62 -9.07
CA ALA A 125 1.56 -13.68 -10.36
C ALA A 125 2.93 -14.37 -10.25
N TYR A 126 3.72 -14.04 -9.22
CA TYR A 126 4.97 -14.73 -8.92
C TYR A 126 4.74 -16.22 -8.69
N LYS A 127 3.78 -16.62 -7.85
CA LYS A 127 3.51 -18.05 -7.57
C LYS A 127 3.17 -18.83 -8.84
N VAL A 128 2.34 -18.26 -9.71
CA VAL A 128 1.96 -18.88 -10.99
C VAL A 128 3.17 -18.97 -11.92
N LEU A 129 3.94 -17.90 -12.03
CA LEU A 129 5.11 -17.84 -12.90
C LEU A 129 6.24 -18.73 -12.39
N SER A 130 6.51 -18.81 -11.09
CA SER A 130 7.54 -19.69 -10.51
C SER A 130 7.20 -21.18 -10.66
N THR A 131 5.91 -21.51 -10.77
CA THR A 131 5.45 -22.88 -11.00
C THR A 131 5.61 -23.29 -12.48
N GLY A 132 5.51 -22.34 -13.42
CA GLY A 132 5.62 -22.59 -14.87
C GLY A 132 6.98 -22.24 -15.51
N PHE A 133 7.75 -21.36 -14.89
CA PHE A 133 9.01 -20.80 -15.39
C PHE A 133 9.97 -20.52 -14.22
N ASN A 134 11.28 -20.64 -14.43
CA ASN A 134 12.27 -20.38 -13.39
C ASN A 134 12.52 -18.86 -13.25
N VAL A 135 11.52 -18.13 -12.73
CA VAL A 135 11.53 -16.66 -12.69
C VAL A 135 12.07 -16.15 -11.36
N ILE A 136 13.40 -16.05 -11.28
CA ILE A 136 14.12 -15.45 -10.14
C ILE A 136 13.82 -13.93 -10.01
N GLY A 137 13.33 -13.29 -11.08
CA GLY A 137 13.18 -11.83 -11.16
C GLY A 137 11.88 -11.24 -10.59
N LEU A 138 10.80 -12.02 -10.42
CA LEU A 138 9.49 -11.45 -10.04
C LEU A 138 9.28 -11.31 -8.52
N PHE A 139 10.20 -11.82 -7.70
CA PHE A 139 10.08 -11.74 -6.23
C PHE A 139 10.49 -10.39 -5.65
N TYR A 140 11.15 -9.56 -6.46
CA TYR A 140 11.84 -8.36 -5.99
C TYR A 140 11.12 -7.05 -6.37
N PHE A 141 9.87 -7.12 -6.85
CA PHE A 141 9.03 -5.98 -7.21
C PHE A 141 7.62 -6.09 -6.61
#